data_AF-A0A357NG95-F1
#
_entry.id   AF-A0A357NG95-F1
#
_cell.length_a   1.000
_cell.length_b   1.000
_cell.length_c   1.000
_cell.angle_alpha   90.00
_cell.angle_beta   90.00
_cell.angle_gamma   90.00
#
_symmetry.space_group_name_H-M   'P 1'
#
loop_
_entity.id
_entity.type
_entity.pdbx_description
1 polymer ?
#
loop_
_entity_poly.entity_id
_entity_poly.type
_entity_poly.pdbx_seq_one_letter_code
_entity_poly.pdbx_strand_id
1 'polypeptide(L)'
;MEQTVLKIENLTVSYSDGSKAVDDLSVVLEKGGSLGIMGESGSGKTTTALAVMGLLDKTAAARGGIYYQGEELQALPERARNKYRWRSIAMLFQNSLDVLNPVLTVDEQIRECLQRHTDLPAEATGQKIDGLL
;
A
#
# COMPACT_ATOMS: atom_id res chain seq x y z
N MET A 1 22.27 -10.62 9.35
CA MET A 1 21.05 -10.85 10.14
C MET A 1 19.88 -10.51 9.24
N GLU A 2 18.96 -11.45 9.02
CA GLU A 2 17.75 -11.24 8.22
C GLU A 2 16.85 -10.24 8.96
N GLN A 3 16.57 -9.11 8.31
CA GLN A 3 15.73 -8.04 8.87
C GLN A 3 14.37 -8.09 8.17
N THR A 4 13.37 -8.58 8.87
CA THR A 4 12.00 -8.65 8.34
C THR A 4 11.48 -7.24 8.06
N VAL A 5 11.01 -7.01 6.82
CA VAL A 5 10.43 -5.73 6.39
C VAL A 5 8.92 -5.79 6.44
N LEU A 6 8.31 -6.86 5.95
CA LEU A 6 6.86 -7.06 6.00
C LEU A 6 6.58 -8.47 6.53
N LYS A 7 5.68 -8.57 7.49
CA LYS A 7 5.18 -9.84 8.02
C LYS A 7 3.66 -9.82 8.01
N ILE A 8 3.07 -10.86 7.46
CA ILE A 8 1.63 -11.11 7.48
C ILE A 8 1.43 -12.39 8.29
N GLU A 9 0.56 -12.36 9.29
CA GLU A 9 0.25 -13.50 10.16
C GLU A 9 -1.24 -13.80 10.16
N ASN A 10 -1.59 -15.01 9.74
CA ASN A 10 -2.95 -15.55 9.75
C ASN A 10 -3.99 -14.57 9.16
N LEU A 11 -3.62 -13.90 8.06
CA LEU A 11 -4.48 -12.92 7.42
C LEU A 11 -5.69 -13.63 6.81
N THR A 12 -6.87 -13.25 7.30
CA THR A 12 -8.15 -13.65 6.72
C THR A 12 -8.91 -12.39 6.34
N VAL A 13 -9.40 -12.33 5.10
CA VAL A 13 -10.25 -11.23 4.61
C VAL A 13 -11.57 -11.78 4.11
N SER A 14 -12.66 -11.31 4.71
CA SER A 14 -14.03 -11.70 4.36
C SER A 14 -14.86 -10.47 4.00
N TYR A 15 -15.82 -10.65 3.09
CA TYR A 15 -16.75 -9.62 2.65
C TYR A 15 -18.15 -9.84 3.24
N SER A 16 -18.98 -8.80 3.22
CA SER A 16 -20.34 -8.83 3.78
C SER A 16 -21.29 -9.80 3.09
N ASP A 17 -20.98 -10.24 1.87
CA ASP A 17 -21.71 -11.28 1.14
C ASP A 17 -21.36 -12.71 1.61
N GLY A 18 -20.46 -12.85 2.60
CA GLY A 18 -20.00 -14.11 3.14
C GLY A 18 -18.82 -14.72 2.37
N SER A 19 -18.39 -14.11 1.27
CA SER A 19 -17.21 -14.57 0.53
C SER A 19 -15.94 -14.32 1.35
N LYS A 20 -15.01 -15.27 1.28
CA LYS A 20 -13.69 -15.17 1.89
C LYS A 20 -12.66 -15.08 0.77
N ALA A 21 -12.03 -13.92 0.62
CA ALA A 21 -11.06 -13.67 -0.43
C ALA A 21 -9.64 -14.10 -0.05
N VAL A 22 -9.32 -14.07 1.25
CA VAL A 22 -8.03 -14.55 1.78
C VAL A 22 -8.34 -15.41 3.00
N ASP A 23 -7.75 -16.60 3.08
CA ASP A 23 -7.92 -17.51 4.21
C ASP A 23 -6.57 -17.92 4.80
N ASP A 24 -6.30 -17.47 6.03
CA ASP A 24 -5.14 -17.86 6.84
C ASP A 24 -3.77 -17.67 6.16
N LEU A 25 -3.58 -16.56 5.47
CA LEU A 25 -2.32 -16.26 4.79
C LEU A 25 -1.26 -15.80 5.78
N SER A 26 -0.12 -16.50 5.82
CA SER A 26 1.07 -16.07 6.55
C SER A 26 2.28 -16.01 5.63
N VAL A 27 2.92 -14.85 5.54
CA VAL A 27 4.10 -14.63 4.68
C VAL A 27 5.07 -13.63 5.31
N VAL A 28 6.34 -13.78 4.98
CA VAL A 28 7.43 -12.91 5.44
C VAL A 28 8.21 -12.41 4.23
N LEU A 29 8.48 -11.10 4.20
CA LEU A 29 9.38 -10.46 3.26
C LEU A 29 10.55 -9.85 4.02
N GLU A 30 11.73 -10.39 3.77
CA GLU A 30 13.00 -9.91 4.30
C GLU A 30 13.53 -8.70 3.51
N LYS A 31 14.36 -7.88 4.17
CA LYS A 31 15.00 -6.73 3.53
C LYS A 31 15.85 -7.16 2.33
N GLY A 32 15.63 -6.50 1.20
CA GLY A 32 16.30 -6.82 -0.06
C GLY A 32 15.76 -8.05 -0.77
N GLY A 33 14.75 -8.72 -0.20
CA GLY A 33 14.03 -9.80 -0.84
C GLY A 33 12.94 -9.31 -1.79
N SER A 34 12.40 -10.26 -2.55
CA SER A 34 11.23 -10.07 -3.41
C SER A 34 10.21 -11.16 -3.10
N LEU A 35 8.96 -10.78 -2.87
CA LEU A 35 7.85 -11.71 -2.64
C LEU A 35 6.84 -11.60 -3.77
N GLY A 36 6.57 -12.72 -4.45
CA GLY A 36 5.54 -12.82 -5.48
C GLY A 36 4.31 -13.56 -4.96
N ILE A 37 3.11 -13.03 -5.24
CA ILE A 37 1.83 -13.72 -5.01
C ILE A 37 1.21 -14.01 -6.36
N MET A 38 1.06 -15.30 -6.70
CA MET A 38 0.51 -15.78 -7.97
C MET A 38 -0.76 -16.58 -7.75
N GLY A 39 -1.66 -16.57 -8.72
CA GLY A 39 -2.94 -17.27 -8.67
C GLY A 39 -3.92 -16.73 -9.70
N GLU A 40 -5.03 -17.44 -9.89
CA GLU A 40 -6.09 -17.08 -10.86
C GLU A 40 -6.82 -15.78 -10.50
N SER A 41 -7.56 -15.19 -11.45
CA SER A 41 -8.41 -14.03 -11.16
C SER A 41 -9.37 -14.34 -10.00
N GLY A 42 -9.51 -13.41 -9.04
CA GLY A 42 -10.33 -13.62 -7.84
C GLY A 42 -9.68 -14.37 -6.68
N SER A 43 -8.45 -14.88 -6.82
CA SER A 43 -7.76 -15.63 -5.75
C SER A 43 -7.28 -14.80 -4.53
N GLY A 44 -7.77 -13.57 -4.37
CA GLY A 44 -7.41 -12.71 -3.23
C GLY A 44 -6.11 -11.91 -3.34
N LYS A 45 -5.34 -12.01 -4.44
CA LYS A 45 -4.06 -11.27 -4.62
C LYS A 45 -4.19 -9.76 -4.35
N THR A 46 -5.12 -9.11 -5.05
CA THR A 46 -5.37 -7.67 -4.90
C THR A 46 -5.90 -7.35 -3.51
N THR A 47 -6.77 -8.20 -2.96
CA THR A 47 -7.28 -8.07 -1.59
C THR A 47 -6.17 -8.12 -0.56
N THR A 48 -5.19 -9.00 -0.70
CA THR A 48 -4.00 -9.06 0.17
C THR A 48 -3.20 -7.76 0.11
N ALA A 49 -2.93 -7.24 -1.10
CA ALA A 49 -2.20 -5.98 -1.25
C ALA A 49 -2.97 -4.78 -0.64
N LEU A 50 -4.29 -4.72 -0.84
CA LEU A 50 -5.15 -3.71 -0.24
C LEU A 50 -5.22 -3.82 1.29
N ALA A 51 -5.22 -5.04 1.83
CA ALA A 51 -5.16 -5.28 3.28
C ALA A 51 -3.86 -4.73 3.87
N VAL A 52 -2.71 -4.99 3.22
CA VAL A 52 -1.40 -4.43 3.64
C VAL A 52 -1.42 -2.91 3.62
N MET A 53 -2.02 -2.30 2.60
CA MET A 53 -2.14 -0.85 2.51
C MET A 53 -3.23 -0.27 3.43
N GLY A 54 -4.06 -1.09 4.08
CA GLY A 54 -5.22 -0.66 4.84
C GLY A 54 -6.26 0.08 3.99
N LEU A 55 -6.42 -0.34 2.73
CA LEU A 55 -7.31 0.24 1.71
C LEU A 55 -8.44 -0.72 1.32
N LEU A 56 -8.78 -1.67 2.20
CA LEU A 56 -9.93 -2.55 1.99
C LEU A 56 -11.23 -1.74 1.92
N ASP A 57 -12.15 -2.22 1.08
CA ASP A 57 -13.49 -1.65 0.99
C ASP A 57 -14.24 -1.81 2.33
N LYS A 58 -15.23 -0.94 2.58
CA LYS A 58 -16.03 -0.96 3.82
C LYS A 58 -16.82 -2.25 4.02
N THR A 59 -17.10 -3.00 2.95
CA THR A 59 -17.76 -4.30 3.00
C THR A 59 -16.81 -5.43 3.43
N ALA A 60 -15.49 -5.18 3.47
CA ALA A 60 -14.49 -6.16 3.83
C ALA A 60 -14.00 -5.99 5.27
N ALA A 61 -13.74 -7.11 5.93
CA ALA A 61 -13.13 -7.18 7.25
C ALA A 61 -11.87 -8.04 7.19
N ALA A 62 -10.76 -7.48 7.68
CA ALA A 62 -9.51 -8.22 7.87
C ALA A 62 -9.35 -8.68 9.32
N ARG A 63 -8.78 -9.86 9.50
CA ARG A 63 -8.30 -10.41 10.77
C ARG A 63 -6.88 -10.94 10.59
N GLY A 64 -6.18 -11.15 11.70
CA GLY A 64 -4.75 -11.48 11.69
C GLY A 64 -3.88 -10.24 11.82
N GLY A 65 -2.57 -10.42 11.71
CA GLY A 65 -1.57 -9.37 11.89
C GLY A 65 -0.90 -8.95 10.58
N ILE A 66 -0.67 -7.66 10.40
CA ILE A 66 0.18 -7.14 9.32
C ILE A 66 1.18 -6.17 9.96
N TYR A 67 2.46 -6.47 9.83
CA TYR A 67 3.55 -5.75 10.47
C TYR A 67 4.52 -5.22 9.43
N TYR A 68 4.88 -3.94 9.56
CA TYR A 68 5.97 -3.33 8.79
C TYR A 68 7.11 -2.99 9.75
N GLN A 69 8.29 -3.58 9.53
CA GLN A 69 9.46 -3.41 10.40
C GLN A 69 9.15 -3.61 11.91
N GLY A 70 8.28 -4.57 12.21
CA GLY A 70 7.85 -4.90 13.58
C GLY A 70 6.67 -4.08 14.11
N GLU A 71 6.21 -3.06 13.38
CA GLU A 71 5.06 -2.25 13.79
C GLU A 71 3.75 -2.72 13.15
N GLU A 72 2.72 -2.94 13.95
CA GLU A 72 1.43 -3.47 13.52
C GLU A 72 0.60 -2.40 12.79
N LEU A 73 0.48 -2.52 11.47
CA LEU A 73 -0.18 -1.51 10.62
C LEU A 73 -1.70 -1.43 10.85
N GLN A 74 -2.34 -2.55 11.15
CA GLN A 74 -3.82 -2.60 11.31
C GLN A 74 -4.29 -1.90 12.59
N ALA A 75 -3.48 -1.90 13.64
CA ALA A 75 -3.77 -1.21 14.90
C ALA A 75 -3.57 0.31 14.80
N LEU A 76 -2.89 0.80 13.77
CA LEU A 76 -2.61 2.22 13.61
C LEU A 76 -3.85 3.00 13.16
N PRO A 77 -4.11 4.18 13.78
CA PRO A 77 -5.04 5.16 13.22
C PRO A 77 -4.64 5.59 11.82
N GLU A 78 -5.61 5.99 11.00
CA GLU A 78 -5.41 6.37 9.59
C GLU A 78 -4.27 7.39 9.39
N ARG A 79 -4.21 8.42 10.26
CA ARG A 79 -3.14 9.44 10.21
C ARG A 79 -1.75 8.86 10.48
N ALA A 80 -1.63 7.85 11.34
CA ALA A 80 -0.37 7.18 11.61
C ALA A 80 0.03 6.27 10.44
N ARG A 81 -0.92 5.56 9.83
CA ARG A 81 -0.68 4.77 8.61
C ARG A 81 -0.15 5.61 7.45
N ASN A 82 -0.65 6.84 7.29
CA ASN A 82 -0.20 7.76 6.25
C ASN A 82 1.29 8.16 6.34
N LYS A 83 1.96 7.90 7.48
CA LYS A 83 3.42 8.08 7.59
C LYS A 83 4.20 7.03 6.79
N TYR A 84 3.65 5.82 6.65
CA TYR A 84 4.27 4.72 5.91
C TYR A 84 3.85 4.72 4.44
N ARG A 85 2.57 4.98 4.16
CA ARG A 85 2.07 5.11 2.79
C ARG A 85 2.86 6.18 2.05
N TRP A 86 3.16 5.94 0.78
CA TRP A 86 3.99 6.77 -0.10
C TRP A 86 5.49 6.79 0.24
N ARG A 87 5.86 7.00 1.50
CA ARG A 87 7.28 7.16 1.90
C ARG A 87 8.03 5.84 2.04
N SER A 88 7.38 4.83 2.59
CA SER A 88 7.98 3.53 2.95
C SER A 88 7.31 2.37 2.23
N ILE A 89 6.01 2.51 1.95
CA ILE A 89 5.21 1.52 1.22
C ILE A 89 4.44 2.28 0.13
N ALA A 90 4.70 1.94 -1.13
CA ALA A 90 4.01 2.46 -2.29
C ALA A 90 3.26 1.32 -2.99
N MET A 91 2.09 1.63 -3.54
CA MET A 91 1.27 0.68 -4.28
C MET A 91 1.11 1.18 -5.72
N LEU A 92 1.36 0.28 -6.68
CA LEU A 92 1.02 0.48 -8.08
C LEU A 92 -0.26 -0.31 -8.36
N PHE A 93 -1.32 0.38 -8.76
CA PHE A 93 -2.61 -0.25 -9.06
C PHE A 93 -2.57 -0.93 -10.44
N GLN A 94 -3.34 -2.00 -10.60
CA GLN A 94 -3.38 -2.79 -11.83
C GLN A 94 -3.80 -1.99 -13.07
N ASN A 95 -4.72 -1.02 -12.90
CA ASN A 95 -5.07 -0.07 -13.95
C ASN A 95 -4.52 1.32 -13.60
N SER A 96 -3.31 1.63 -14.07
CA SER A 96 -2.61 2.87 -13.74
C SER A 96 -3.13 4.10 -14.49
N LEU A 97 -3.80 3.92 -15.63
CA LEU A 97 -4.28 5.03 -16.46
C LEU A 97 -5.54 5.68 -15.90
N ASP A 98 -6.41 4.91 -15.25
CA ASP A 98 -7.64 5.42 -14.64
C ASP A 98 -7.39 6.32 -13.42
N VAL A 99 -6.16 6.29 -12.87
CA VAL A 99 -5.78 7.02 -11.65
C VAL A 99 -5.25 8.42 -11.95
N LEU A 100 -4.90 8.72 -13.21
CA LEU A 100 -4.43 10.04 -13.61
C LEU A 100 -5.61 10.95 -13.93
N ASN A 101 -5.56 12.20 -13.46
CA ASN A 101 -6.52 13.22 -13.82
C ASN A 101 -6.11 13.83 -15.18
N PRO A 102 -6.90 13.62 -16.26
CA PRO A 102 -6.54 14.07 -17.60
C PRO A 102 -6.57 15.59 -17.78
N VAL A 103 -7.12 16.32 -16.80
CA VAL A 103 -7.18 17.79 -16.81
C VAL A 103 -5.92 18.40 -16.16
N LEU A 104 -5.11 17.60 -15.47
CA LEU A 104 -3.87 18.04 -14.82
C LEU A 104 -2.65 17.61 -15.65
N THR A 105 -1.64 18.46 -15.67
CA THR A 105 -0.32 18.12 -16.20
C THR A 105 0.36 17.04 -15.34
N VAL A 106 1.42 16.42 -15.90
CA VAL A 106 2.24 15.47 -15.14
C VAL A 106 2.91 16.18 -13.94
N ASP A 107 3.38 17.43 -14.12
CA ASP A 107 3.95 18.24 -13.02
C ASP A 107 2.95 18.41 -11.87
N GLU A 108 1.74 18.88 -12.17
CA GLU A 108 0.73 19.17 -11.16
C GLU A 108 0.37 17.94 -10.32
N GLN A 109 0.25 16.77 -10.95
CA GLN A 109 -0.09 15.52 -10.27
C GLN A 109 1.06 15.02 -9.37
N ILE A 110 2.31 15.11 -9.84
CA ILE A 110 3.49 14.76 -9.02
C ILE A 110 3.63 15.76 -7.86
N ARG A 111 3.42 17.06 -8.13
CA ARG A 111 3.48 18.14 -7.15
C ARG A 111 2.48 17.95 -6.03
N GLU A 112 1.22 17.61 -6.34
CA GLU A 112 0.19 17.34 -5.34
C GLU A 112 0.62 16.20 -4.41
N CYS A 113 1.14 15.10 -4.96
CA CYS A 113 1.62 13.96 -4.17
C CYS A 113 2.78 14.36 -3.23
N LEU A 114 3.75 15.13 -3.73
CA LEU A 114 4.88 15.61 -2.92
C LEU A 114 4.41 16.53 -1.79
N GLN A 115 3.50 17.48 -2.07
CA GLN A 115 2.96 18.39 -1.06
C GLN A 115 2.15 17.66 0.01
N ARG A 116 1.48 16.56 -0.35
CA ARG A 116 0.65 15.80 0.59
C ARG A 116 1.45 14.90 1.52
N HIS A 117 2.61 14.42 1.09
CA HIS A 117 3.38 13.39 1.81
C HIS A 117 4.76 13.87 2.31
N THR A 118 5.13 15.12 2.04
CA THR A 118 6.41 15.70 2.44
C THR A 118 6.25 17.14 2.93
N ASP A 119 7.23 17.60 3.71
CA ASP A 119 7.32 19.00 4.17
C ASP A 119 8.31 19.81 3.30
N LEU A 120 8.47 19.44 2.02
CA LEU A 120 9.42 20.09 1.13
C LEU A 120 8.97 21.54 0.83
N PRO A 121 9.88 22.54 0.92
CA PRO A 121 9.62 23.87 0.43
C PRO A 121 9.23 23.88 -1.05
N ALA A 122 8.50 24.91 -1.50
CA ALA A 122 8.03 25.01 -2.87
C ALA A 122 9.15 24.94 -3.92
N GLU A 123 10.29 25.60 -3.64
CA GLU A 123 11.47 25.59 -4.50
C GLU A 123 12.07 24.18 -4.60
N ALA A 124 12.27 23.50 -3.47
CA ALA A 124 12.79 22.13 -3.43
C ALA A 124 11.83 21.12 -4.09
N THR A 125 10.52 21.37 -4.01
CA THR A 125 9.51 20.58 -4.71
C THR A 125 9.65 20.73 -6.22
N GLY A 126 9.81 21.97 -6.72
CA GLY A 126 10.05 22.26 -8.14
C GLY A 126 11.30 21.55 -8.66
N GLN A 127 12.44 21.75 -8.00
CA GLN A 127 13.71 21.09 -8.37
C GLN A 127 13.60 19.57 -8.41
N LYS A 128 12.83 18.98 -7.47
CA LYS A 128 12.63 17.54 -7.43
C LYS A 128 11.77 17.02 -8.58
N ILE A 129 10.77 17.78 -9.01
CA ILE A 129 9.93 17.40 -10.16
C ILE A 129 10.72 17.54 -11.46
N ASP A 130 11.47 18.64 -11.62
CA ASP A 130 12.32 18.86 -12.79
C ASP A 130 13.39 17.77 -12.95
N GLY A 131 13.86 17.16 -11.85
CA GLY A 131 14.78 16.02 -11.91
C GLY A 131 14.15 14.66 -12.20
N LEU A 132 12.81 14.56 -12.19
CA LEU A 132 12.06 13.33 -12.51
C LEU A 132 11.55 13.30 -13.95
N LEU A 133 11.47 14.45 -14.62
CA LEU A 133 10.96 14.63 -15.98
C LEU A 133 12.11 14.88 -16.97
#